data_AF-A0A6H1WRU4-F1
#
_entry.id   AF-A0A6H1WRU4-F1
#
_cell.length_a   1.000
_cell.length_b   1.000
_cell.length_c   1.000
_cell.angle_alpha   90.00
_cell.angle_beta   90.00
_cell.angle_gamma   90.00
#
_symmetry.space_group_name_H-M   'P 1'
#
loop_
_entity.id
_entity.type
_entity.pdbx_description
1 polymer ?
#
loop_
_entity_poly.entity_id
_entity_poly.type
_entity_poly.pdbx_seq_one_letter_code
_entity_poly.pdbx_strand_id
1 'polypeptide(L)'
;MFRVTPNRLTFLRVLLLPLPCVLLYGGPEMKLTAVGVGSFLGLTDYLDGWLARRTRPSRLGTLLDPVADKVFVTAIYLLMVHLRYLSYLPVALILLREILVGSLRGSGRRLSVWPLARVKTAFQMAGAGLVILAFVFFDPERAWSFGSLVAWLAAALTWLSAWPYLREGLRGLSAKEALRLGIGLLPAVILLALFPSSQAFWWLPYGGLVFYFPLTLLASLLRRLPDSPDGPGVVSGPEDC
;
A
#
# COMPACT_ATOMS: atom_id res chain seq x y z
N MET A 1 19.29 -27.20 -3.87
CA MET A 1 19.76 -26.02 -3.10
C MET A 1 18.88 -24.82 -3.46
N PHE A 2 17.78 -24.60 -2.72
CA PHE A 2 16.85 -23.50 -2.99
C PHE A 2 17.50 -22.18 -2.57
N ARG A 3 18.21 -21.50 -3.48
CA ARG A 3 18.61 -20.11 -3.28
C ARG A 3 17.35 -19.25 -3.37
N VAL A 4 16.81 -18.92 -2.21
CA VAL A 4 15.69 -18.00 -2.04
C VAL A 4 16.17 -16.61 -2.47
N THR A 5 15.95 -16.24 -3.73
CA THR A 5 16.19 -14.87 -4.23
C THR A 5 15.02 -13.97 -3.82
N PRO A 6 15.26 -12.69 -3.44
CA PRO A 6 14.22 -11.74 -3.02
C PRO A 6 13.02 -11.69 -3.95
N ASN A 7 13.26 -11.79 -5.27
CA ASN A 7 12.20 -11.77 -6.27
C ASN A 7 11.16 -12.90 -6.08
N ARG A 8 11.58 -14.11 -5.69
CA ARG A 8 10.66 -15.26 -5.58
C ARG A 8 9.67 -15.07 -4.44
N LEU A 9 10.07 -14.41 -3.34
CA LEU A 9 9.15 -14.11 -2.25
C LEU A 9 8.20 -12.96 -2.61
N THR A 10 8.67 -11.92 -3.31
CA THR A 10 7.79 -10.86 -3.81
C THR A 10 6.73 -11.43 -4.76
N PHE A 11 7.12 -12.31 -5.69
CA PHE A 11 6.17 -12.99 -6.58
C PHE A 11 5.19 -13.89 -5.82
N LEU A 12 5.69 -14.67 -4.87
CA LEU A 12 4.84 -15.50 -4.01
C LEU A 12 3.86 -14.64 -3.20
N ARG A 13 4.30 -13.48 -2.68
CA ARG A 13 3.44 -12.55 -1.96
C ARG A 13 2.34 -12.03 -2.86
N VAL A 14 2.67 -11.54 -4.05
CA VAL A 14 1.67 -11.05 -5.03
C VAL A 14 0.63 -12.15 -5.33
N LEU A 15 1.07 -13.40 -5.46
CA LEU A 15 0.19 -14.52 -5.72
C LEU A 15 -0.71 -14.89 -4.51
N LEU A 16 -0.16 -14.82 -3.30
CA LEU A 16 -0.87 -15.16 -2.05
C LEU A 16 -1.69 -14.01 -1.46
N LEU A 17 -1.48 -12.78 -1.93
CA LEU A 17 -2.16 -11.57 -1.47
C LEU A 17 -3.71 -11.66 -1.51
N PRO A 18 -4.34 -12.30 -2.52
CA PRO A 18 -5.80 -12.50 -2.52
C PRO A 18 -6.30 -13.49 -1.46
N LEU A 19 -5.44 -14.38 -0.96
CA LEU A 19 -5.86 -15.48 -0.07
C LEU A 19 -6.45 -14.98 1.27
N PRO A 20 -5.80 -14.05 2.02
CA PRO A 20 -6.41 -13.46 3.20
C PRO A 20 -7.77 -12.82 2.91
N CYS A 21 -7.95 -12.20 1.74
CA CYS A 21 -9.22 -11.55 1.37
C CYS A 21 -10.35 -12.57 1.20
N VAL A 22 -10.09 -13.70 0.53
CA VAL A 22 -11.08 -14.77 0.36
C VAL A 22 -11.43 -15.40 1.72
N LEU A 23 -10.43 -15.63 2.57
CA LEU A 23 -10.63 -16.25 3.89
C LEU A 23 -11.53 -15.42 4.82
N LEU A 24 -11.59 -14.09 4.66
CA LEU A 24 -12.42 -13.22 5.49
C LEU A 24 -13.93 -13.43 5.32
N TYR A 25 -14.37 -14.00 4.19
CA TYR A 25 -15.78 -14.37 3.97
C TYR A 25 -16.20 -15.62 4.74
N GLY A 26 -15.24 -16.34 5.31
CA GLY A 26 -15.48 -17.58 6.04
C GLY A 26 -15.89 -17.40 7.51
N GLY A 27 -16.02 -18.54 8.19
CA GLY A 27 -16.26 -18.61 9.63
C GLY A 27 -15.05 -18.18 10.47
N PRO A 28 -15.16 -18.24 11.81
CA PRO A 28 -14.11 -17.81 12.74
C PRO A 28 -12.74 -18.44 12.47
N GLU A 29 -12.68 -19.74 12.16
CA GLU A 29 -11.43 -20.46 11.86
C GLU A 29 -10.74 -19.93 10.60
N MET A 30 -11.52 -19.60 9.57
CA MET A 30 -10.99 -19.01 8.33
C MET A 30 -10.49 -17.58 8.58
N LYS A 31 -11.16 -16.80 9.43
CA LYS A 31 -10.68 -15.46 9.84
C LYS A 31 -9.37 -15.53 10.62
N LEU A 32 -9.22 -16.50 11.53
CA LEU A 32 -7.95 -16.76 12.22
C LEU A 32 -6.85 -17.16 11.23
N THR A 33 -7.19 -18.01 10.26
CA THR A 33 -6.27 -18.37 9.17
C THR A 33 -5.89 -17.15 8.32
N ALA A 34 -6.84 -16.24 8.05
CA ALA A 34 -6.58 -14.99 7.32
C ALA A 34 -5.57 -14.11 8.07
N VAL A 35 -5.71 -13.98 9.40
CA VAL A 35 -4.75 -13.26 10.24
C VAL A 35 -3.38 -13.93 10.24
N GLY A 36 -3.33 -15.27 10.34
CA GLY A 36 -2.09 -16.03 10.27
C GLY A 36 -1.36 -15.84 8.95
N VAL A 37 -2.06 -16.03 7.82
CA VAL A 37 -1.50 -15.84 6.47
C VAL A 37 -1.09 -14.38 6.26
N GLY A 38 -1.94 -13.41 6.61
CA GLY A 38 -1.63 -11.98 6.49
C GLY A 38 -0.39 -11.58 7.30
N SER A 39 -0.28 -12.07 8.53
CA SER A 39 0.89 -11.83 9.39
C SER A 39 2.16 -12.47 8.80
N PHE A 40 2.05 -13.69 8.28
CA PHE A 40 3.15 -14.37 7.60
C PHE A 40 3.63 -13.60 6.36
N LEU A 41 2.70 -13.11 5.52
CA LEU A 41 3.02 -12.31 4.34
C LEU A 41 3.72 -10.99 4.71
N GLY A 42 3.25 -10.31 5.76
CA GLY A 42 3.88 -9.08 6.26
C GLY A 42 5.26 -9.32 6.89
N LEU A 43 5.44 -10.42 7.63
CA LEU A 43 6.75 -10.77 8.18
C LEU A 43 7.76 -11.12 7.07
N THR A 44 7.28 -11.79 6.02
CA THR A 44 8.09 -12.11 4.84
C THR A 44 8.62 -10.84 4.17
N ASP A 45 7.85 -9.76 4.12
CA ASP A 45 8.30 -8.46 3.59
C ASP A 45 9.44 -7.86 4.38
N TYR A 46 9.30 -7.88 5.70
CA TYR A 46 10.35 -7.39 6.59
C TYR A 46 11.67 -8.18 6.41
N LEU A 47 11.57 -9.50 6.26
CA LEU A 47 12.71 -10.39 6.04
C LEU A 47 13.34 -10.17 4.66
N ASP A 48 12.54 -9.98 3.61
CA ASP A 48 13.03 -9.65 2.26
C ASP A 48 13.77 -8.31 2.24
N GLY A 49 13.22 -7.29 2.91
CA GLY A 49 13.88 -6.00 3.05
C GLY A 49 15.21 -6.09 3.78
N TRP A 50 15.38 -7.05 4.70
CA TRP A 50 16.65 -7.34 5.36
C TRP A 50 17.64 -8.08 4.44
N LEU A 51 17.15 -9.06 3.67
CA LEU A 51 17.97 -9.85 2.75
C LEU A 51 18.40 -9.05 1.49
N ALA A 52 17.54 -8.14 1.01
CA ALA A 52 17.82 -7.25 -0.12
C ALA A 52 18.92 -6.23 0.20
N ARG A 53 19.19 -5.93 1.47
CA ARG A 53 20.38 -5.13 1.86
C ARG A 53 21.69 -5.90 1.70
N ARG A 54 21.63 -7.22 1.51
CA ARG A 54 22.79 -8.13 1.40
C ARG A 54 22.89 -8.80 0.02
N THR A 55 21.95 -8.56 -0.89
CA THR A 55 21.87 -9.19 -2.22
C THR A 55 21.44 -8.16 -3.28
N ARG A 56 21.76 -8.37 -4.57
CA ARG A 56 21.26 -7.50 -5.66
C ARG A 56 19.83 -7.93 -6.06
N PRO A 57 18.77 -7.17 -5.75
CA PRO A 57 17.42 -7.48 -6.23
C PRO A 57 17.31 -7.22 -7.74
N SER A 58 16.36 -7.89 -8.41
CA SER A 58 16.09 -7.57 -9.83
C SER A 58 15.41 -6.20 -9.96
N ARG A 59 15.64 -5.51 -11.08
CA ARG A 59 14.96 -4.24 -11.39
C ARG A 59 13.43 -4.37 -11.34
N LEU A 60 12.89 -5.48 -11.84
CA LEU A 60 11.44 -5.73 -11.85
C LEU A 60 10.89 -6.01 -10.44
N GLY A 61 11.57 -6.82 -9.64
CA GLY A 61 11.14 -7.12 -8.27
C GLY A 61 11.05 -5.86 -7.40
N THR A 62 12.06 -4.99 -7.47
CA THR A 62 12.08 -3.71 -6.74
C THR A 62 10.95 -2.76 -7.16
N LEU A 63 10.48 -2.84 -8.40
CA LEU A 63 9.36 -2.03 -8.90
C LEU A 63 8.00 -2.60 -8.51
N LEU A 64 7.86 -3.92 -8.51
CA LEU A 64 6.60 -4.59 -8.17
C LEU A 64 6.31 -4.53 -6.66
N ASP A 65 7.34 -4.46 -5.82
CA ASP A 65 7.21 -4.50 -4.37
C ASP A 65 6.35 -3.34 -3.78
N PRO A 66 6.61 -2.05 -4.09
CA PRO A 66 5.75 -0.94 -3.63
C PRO A 66 4.33 -0.94 -4.22
N VAL A 67 4.15 -1.61 -5.37
CA VAL A 67 2.84 -1.73 -6.04
C VAL A 67 2.02 -2.79 -5.33
N ALA A 68 2.61 -3.96 -5.06
CA ALA A 68 1.99 -5.06 -4.35
C ALA A 68 1.52 -4.66 -2.94
N ASP A 69 2.37 -3.93 -2.19
CA ASP A 69 2.02 -3.44 -0.85
C ASP A 69 0.75 -2.57 -0.87
N LYS A 70 0.67 -1.64 -1.82
CA LYS A 70 -0.51 -0.76 -1.98
C LYS A 70 -1.75 -1.50 -2.44
N VAL A 71 -1.62 -2.48 -3.34
CA VAL A 71 -2.72 -3.36 -3.75
C VAL A 71 -3.27 -4.09 -2.53
N PHE A 72 -2.39 -4.67 -1.69
CA PHE A 72 -2.80 -5.42 -0.50
C PHE A 72 -3.54 -4.55 0.51
N VAL A 73 -2.93 -3.45 0.94
CA VAL A 73 -3.52 -2.56 1.94
C VAL A 73 -4.86 -2.00 1.44
N THR A 74 -4.94 -1.62 0.16
CA THR A 74 -6.20 -1.13 -0.42
C THR A 74 -7.27 -2.22 -0.47
N ALA A 75 -6.90 -3.43 -0.93
CA ALA A 75 -7.81 -4.56 -1.05
C ALA A 75 -8.38 -5.00 0.30
N ILE A 76 -7.52 -5.15 1.32
CA ILE A 76 -7.94 -5.63 2.65
C ILE A 76 -8.81 -4.59 3.35
N TYR A 77 -8.45 -3.31 3.31
CA TYR A 77 -9.21 -2.25 3.99
C TYR A 77 -10.58 -2.02 3.34
N LEU A 78 -10.65 -1.97 2.01
CA LEU A 78 -11.94 -1.83 1.32
C LEU A 78 -12.84 -3.05 1.55
N LEU A 79 -12.25 -4.24 1.58
CA LEU A 79 -12.99 -5.47 1.90
C LEU A 79 -13.52 -5.43 3.34
N MET A 80 -12.70 -4.98 4.30
CA MET A 80 -13.14 -4.83 5.69
C MET A 80 -14.25 -3.77 5.84
N VAL A 81 -14.27 -2.71 5.02
CA VAL A 81 -15.42 -1.79 4.98
C VAL A 81 -16.66 -2.50 4.42
N HIS A 82 -16.50 -3.27 3.34
CA HIS A 82 -17.60 -4.03 2.73
C HIS A 82 -18.22 -5.03 3.72
N LEU A 83 -17.37 -5.75 4.48
CA LEU A 83 -17.77 -6.67 5.55
C LEU A 83 -18.26 -5.96 6.83
N ARG A 84 -18.36 -4.62 6.83
CA ARG A 84 -18.77 -3.79 7.98
C ARG A 84 -17.85 -3.93 9.19
N TYR A 85 -16.58 -4.28 9.00
CA TYR A 85 -15.59 -4.33 10.08
C TYR A 85 -14.98 -2.96 10.38
N LEU A 86 -14.92 -2.08 9.37
CA LEU A 86 -14.36 -0.73 9.50
C LEU A 86 -15.37 0.32 9.01
N SER A 87 -15.31 1.50 9.63
CA SER A 87 -16.02 2.68 9.13
C SER A 87 -15.39 3.17 7.82
N TYR A 88 -16.23 3.52 6.84
CA TYR A 88 -15.76 3.92 5.51
C TYR A 88 -14.92 5.20 5.52
N LEU A 89 -15.34 6.23 6.25
CA LEU A 89 -14.71 7.55 6.24
C LEU A 89 -13.21 7.53 6.60
N PRO A 90 -12.76 6.91 7.71
CA PRO A 90 -11.34 6.84 8.01
C PRO A 90 -10.55 6.05 6.96
N VAL A 91 -11.15 5.00 6.38
CA VAL A 91 -10.51 4.22 5.29
C VAL A 91 -10.35 5.07 4.03
N ALA A 92 -11.38 5.83 3.64
CA ALA A 92 -11.30 6.75 2.51
C ALA A 92 -10.21 7.81 2.70
N LEU A 93 -10.06 8.35 3.92
CA LEU A 93 -9.00 9.30 4.26
C LEU A 93 -7.60 8.68 4.16
N ILE A 94 -7.43 7.42 4.57
CA ILE A 94 -6.19 6.68 4.42
C ILE A 94 -5.84 6.55 2.93
N LEU A 95 -6.78 6.05 2.12
CA LEU A 95 -6.58 5.82 0.69
C LEU A 95 -6.32 7.14 -0.07
N LEU A 96 -7.08 8.19 0.22
CA LEU A 96 -6.88 9.50 -0.40
C LEU A 96 -5.45 10.01 -0.18
N ARG A 97 -4.92 9.85 1.04
CA ARG A 97 -3.54 10.23 1.36
C ARG A 97 -2.55 9.35 0.60
N GLU A 98 -2.73 8.04 0.57
CA GLU A 98 -1.88 7.08 -0.17
C GLU A 98 -1.74 7.49 -1.63
N ILE A 99 -2.87 7.87 -2.25
CA ILE A 99 -2.95 8.33 -3.63
C ILE A 99 -2.23 9.68 -3.80
N LEU A 100 -2.54 10.66 -2.95
CA LEU A 100 -1.96 12.00 -3.01
C LEU A 100 -0.44 11.98 -2.87
N VAL A 101 0.09 11.31 -1.83
CA VAL A 101 1.54 11.21 -1.60
C VAL A 101 2.21 10.35 -2.68
N GLY A 102 1.53 9.32 -3.19
CA GLY A 102 1.99 8.52 -4.32
C GLY A 102 2.18 9.36 -5.59
N SER A 103 1.18 10.16 -5.95
CA SER A 103 1.21 11.06 -7.11
C SER A 103 2.30 12.12 -6.98
N LEU A 104 2.48 12.71 -5.79
CA LEU A 104 3.55 13.68 -5.52
C LEU A 104 4.96 13.06 -5.63
N ARG A 105 5.14 11.81 -5.20
CA ARG A 105 6.41 11.10 -5.42
C ARG A 105 6.62 10.78 -6.90
N GLY A 106 5.54 10.47 -7.62
CA GLY A 106 5.53 10.19 -9.06
C GLY A 106 5.94 11.39 -9.94
N SER A 107 5.74 12.63 -9.50
CA SER A 107 5.98 13.85 -10.31
C SER A 107 7.44 14.28 -10.49
N GLY A 108 8.39 13.65 -9.81
CA GLY A 108 9.83 13.91 -9.98
C GLY A 108 10.50 14.39 -8.70
N ARG A 109 9.71 14.79 -7.72
CA ARG A 109 10.19 15.45 -6.50
C ARG A 109 10.93 14.46 -5.59
N ARG A 110 12.14 14.82 -5.18
CA ARG A 110 12.88 14.13 -4.12
C ARG A 110 12.25 14.52 -2.78
N LEU A 111 11.38 13.67 -2.26
CA LEU A 111 10.79 13.85 -0.94
C LEU A 111 11.62 13.08 0.09
N SER A 112 11.92 13.74 1.20
CA SER A 112 12.69 13.14 2.29
C SER A 112 11.94 11.94 2.91
N VAL A 113 12.67 10.86 3.25
CA VAL A 113 12.07 9.65 3.83
C VAL A 113 11.95 9.82 5.34
N TRP A 114 10.73 10.07 5.81
CA TRP A 114 10.46 10.26 7.25
C TRP A 114 10.21 8.93 7.98
N PRO A 115 10.82 8.69 9.16
CA PRO A 115 10.63 7.46 9.95
C PRO A 115 9.16 7.18 10.31
N LEU A 116 8.36 8.24 10.47
CA LEU A 116 6.93 8.14 10.78
C LEU A 116 6.13 7.38 9.70
N ALA A 117 6.67 7.31 8.47
CA ALA A 117 6.08 6.51 7.40
C ALA A 117 6.23 4.99 7.60
N ARG A 118 7.17 4.51 8.43
CA ARG A 118 7.27 3.09 8.78
C ARG A 118 6.27 2.73 9.88
N VAL A 119 6.09 3.62 10.85
CA VAL A 119 5.14 3.44 11.96
C VAL A 119 3.71 3.34 11.45
N LYS A 120 3.32 4.15 10.46
CA LYS A 120 1.97 4.08 9.88
C LYS A 120 1.68 2.71 9.26
N THR A 121 2.64 2.12 8.54
CA THR A 121 2.43 0.84 7.84
C THR A 121 2.34 -0.31 8.82
N ALA A 122 3.22 -0.32 9.83
CA ALA A 122 3.12 -1.27 10.94
C ALA A 122 1.77 -1.18 11.66
N PHE A 123 1.31 0.04 11.94
CA PHE A 123 0.01 0.26 12.58
C PHE A 123 -1.17 -0.23 11.70
N GLN A 124 -1.12 -0.01 10.39
CA GLN A 124 -2.17 -0.45 9.48
C GLN A 124 -2.24 -1.98 9.35
N MET A 125 -1.09 -2.64 9.19
CA MET A 125 -1.05 -4.10 9.08
C MET A 125 -1.46 -4.77 10.39
N ALA A 126 -0.90 -4.33 11.52
CA ALA A 126 -1.26 -4.85 12.84
C ALA A 126 -2.72 -4.53 13.19
N GLY A 127 -3.16 -3.29 12.90
CA GLY A 127 -4.53 -2.85 13.13
C GLY A 127 -5.55 -3.68 12.37
N ALA A 128 -5.31 -3.98 11.09
CA ALA A 128 -6.18 -4.86 10.31
C ALA A 128 -6.31 -6.25 10.96
N GLY A 129 -5.19 -6.87 11.35
CA GLY A 129 -5.19 -8.15 12.05
C GLY A 129 -5.96 -8.10 13.37
N LEU A 130 -5.72 -7.09 14.22
CA LEU A 130 -6.41 -6.93 15.50
C LEU A 130 -7.91 -6.75 15.34
N VAL A 131 -8.36 -5.99 14.33
CA VAL A 131 -9.78 -5.82 14.06
C VAL A 131 -10.42 -7.14 13.61
N ILE A 132 -9.76 -7.90 12.74
CA ILE A 132 -10.26 -9.24 12.34
C ILE A 132 -10.39 -10.15 13.58
N LEU A 133 -9.40 -10.16 14.47
CA LEU A 133 -9.46 -10.90 15.73
C LEU A 133 -10.60 -10.42 16.63
N ALA A 134 -10.87 -9.11 16.68
CA ALA A 134 -11.98 -8.59 17.45
C ALA A 134 -13.33 -9.14 16.95
N PHE A 135 -13.51 -9.28 15.63
CA PHE A 135 -14.69 -9.91 15.01
C PHE A 135 -14.75 -11.44 15.17
N VAL A 136 -13.71 -12.07 15.72
CA VAL A 136 -13.68 -13.49 16.07
C VAL A 136 -14.05 -13.69 17.55
N PHE A 137 -13.52 -12.85 18.44
CA PHE A 137 -13.59 -13.06 19.89
C PHE A 137 -14.59 -12.18 20.64
N PHE A 138 -15.02 -11.05 20.07
CA PHE A 138 -15.95 -10.13 20.70
C PHE A 138 -17.28 -10.05 19.96
N ASP A 139 -18.28 -9.53 20.67
CA ASP A 139 -19.59 -9.21 20.09
C ASP A 139 -19.43 -8.21 18.93
N PRO A 140 -20.23 -8.33 17.85
CA PRO A 140 -20.09 -7.50 16.65
C PRO A 140 -20.10 -5.98 16.92
N GLU A 141 -20.89 -5.51 17.88
CA GLU A 141 -20.94 -4.09 18.24
C GLU A 141 -19.62 -3.60 18.84
N ARG A 142 -19.06 -4.34 19.80
CA ARG A 142 -17.76 -4.02 20.42
C ARG A 142 -16.63 -4.12 19.41
N ALA A 143 -16.66 -5.15 18.56
CA ALA A 143 -15.69 -5.32 17.49
C ALA A 143 -15.73 -4.16 16.49
N TRP A 144 -16.93 -3.69 16.13
CA TRP A 144 -17.11 -2.54 15.24
C TRP A 144 -16.63 -1.22 15.87
N SER A 145 -16.93 -0.98 17.14
CA SER A 145 -16.44 0.22 17.85
C SER A 145 -14.91 0.23 17.92
N PHE A 146 -14.31 -0.93 18.25
CA PHE A 146 -12.86 -1.10 18.25
C PHE A 146 -12.26 -0.88 16.85
N GLY A 147 -12.84 -1.49 15.82
CA GLY A 147 -12.41 -1.30 14.43
C GLY A 147 -12.50 0.14 13.95
N SER A 148 -13.57 0.84 14.33
CA SER A 148 -13.74 2.26 14.03
C SER A 148 -12.67 3.12 14.71
N LEU A 149 -12.37 2.86 15.99
CA LEU A 149 -11.30 3.56 16.72
C LEU A 149 -9.94 3.33 16.05
N VAL A 150 -9.60 2.07 15.75
CA VAL A 150 -8.33 1.71 15.08
C VAL A 150 -8.23 2.40 13.72
N ALA A 151 -9.29 2.44 12.92
CA ALA A 151 -9.28 3.11 11.63
C ALA A 151 -9.07 4.63 11.75
N TRP A 152 -9.71 5.29 12.71
CA TRP A 152 -9.52 6.73 12.94
C TRP A 152 -8.10 7.05 13.41
N LEU A 153 -7.54 6.24 14.31
CA LEU A 153 -6.14 6.38 14.72
C LEU A 153 -5.18 6.16 13.55
N ALA A 154 -5.43 5.15 12.71
CA ALA A 154 -4.65 4.89 11.52
C ALA A 154 -4.73 6.06 10.52
N ALA A 155 -5.92 6.63 10.32
CA ALA A 155 -6.12 7.80 9.47
C ALA A 155 -5.37 9.01 10.01
N ALA A 156 -5.48 9.31 11.30
CA ALA A 156 -4.77 10.41 11.94
C ALA A 156 -3.25 10.26 11.78
N LEU A 157 -2.70 9.09 12.10
CA LEU A 157 -1.27 8.80 11.94
C LEU A 157 -0.81 8.92 10.47
N THR A 158 -1.64 8.46 9.54
CA THR A 158 -1.36 8.53 8.10
C THR A 158 -1.29 9.96 7.60
N TRP A 159 -2.18 10.84 8.08
CA TRP A 159 -2.19 12.26 7.73
C TRP A 159 -1.09 13.06 8.44
N LEU A 160 -0.83 12.78 9.72
CA LEU A 160 0.31 13.36 10.44
C LEU A 160 1.63 13.04 9.73
N SER A 161 1.79 11.80 9.28
CA SER A 161 2.98 11.40 8.50
C SER A 161 3.01 12.01 7.10
N ALA A 162 1.87 12.43 6.54
CA ALA A 162 1.79 13.03 5.21
C ALA A 162 2.22 14.50 5.20
N TRP A 163 2.04 15.20 6.32
CA TRP A 163 2.23 16.64 6.41
C TRP A 163 3.59 17.14 5.87
N PRO A 164 4.74 16.52 6.20
CA PRO A 164 6.03 16.93 5.63
C PRO A 164 6.09 16.76 4.11
N TYR A 165 5.57 15.65 3.59
CA TYR A 165 5.54 15.36 2.15
C TYR A 165 4.65 16.34 1.39
N LEU A 166 3.51 16.72 1.97
CA LEU A 166 2.62 17.71 1.37
C LEU A 166 3.30 19.09 1.37
N ARG A 167 3.94 19.49 2.47
CA ARG A 167 4.63 20.77 2.54
C ARG A 167 5.80 20.87 1.54
N GLU A 168 6.63 19.83 1.43
CA GLU A 168 7.73 19.77 0.45
C GLU A 168 7.22 19.62 -0.99
N GLY A 169 6.19 18.79 -1.19
CA GLY A 169 5.61 18.49 -2.50
C GLY A 169 4.82 19.64 -3.10
N LEU A 170 4.14 20.44 -2.27
CA LEU A 170 3.32 21.58 -2.71
C LEU A 170 4.13 22.87 -2.88
N ARG A 171 5.28 22.99 -2.22
CA ARG A 171 6.16 24.17 -2.33
C ARG A 171 6.67 24.34 -3.76
N GLY A 172 6.36 25.48 -4.38
CA GLY A 172 6.81 25.78 -5.74
C GLY A 172 6.16 24.92 -6.82
N LEU A 173 4.91 24.48 -6.62
CA LEU A 173 4.13 23.87 -7.71
C LEU A 173 3.72 24.94 -8.72
N SER A 174 4.02 24.68 -9.99
CA SER A 174 3.46 25.46 -11.09
C SER A 174 1.96 25.15 -11.25
N ALA A 175 1.18 26.10 -11.77
CA ALA A 175 -0.25 25.89 -12.08
C ALA A 175 -0.48 24.68 -13.00
N LYS A 176 0.43 24.43 -13.95
CA LYS A 176 0.36 23.24 -14.83
C LYS A 176 0.56 21.93 -14.08
N GLU A 177 1.45 21.92 -13.08
CA GLU A 177 1.72 20.73 -12.26
C GLU A 177 0.56 20.47 -11.31
N ALA A 178 0.02 21.51 -10.68
CA ALA A 178 -1.16 21.42 -9.83
C ALA A 178 -2.37 20.88 -10.61
N LEU A 179 -2.60 21.36 -11.84
CA LEU A 179 -3.66 20.88 -12.72
C LEU A 179 -3.47 19.40 -13.09
N ARG A 180 -2.25 18.99 -13.48
CA ARG A 180 -1.94 17.59 -13.78
C ARG A 180 -2.14 16.68 -12.57
N LEU A 181 -1.73 17.12 -11.39
CA LEU A 181 -1.95 16.40 -10.14
C LEU A 181 -3.45 16.25 -9.85
N GLY A 182 -4.22 17.33 -9.94
CA GLY A 182 -5.68 17.30 -9.75
C GLY A 182 -6.37 16.31 -10.70
N ILE A 183 -6.07 16.40 -12.00
CA ILE A 183 -6.63 15.51 -13.02
C ILE A 183 -6.25 14.04 -12.75
N GLY A 184 -5.01 13.78 -12.34
CA GLY A 184 -4.54 12.43 -12.02
C GLY A 184 -5.23 11.81 -10.80
N LEU A 185 -5.71 12.63 -9.85
CA LEU A 185 -6.42 12.18 -8.65
C LEU A 185 -7.92 11.96 -8.89
N LEU A 186 -8.51 12.62 -9.88
CA LEU A 186 -9.97 12.59 -10.12
C LEU A 186 -10.55 11.18 -10.18
N PRO A 187 -9.99 10.21 -10.93
CA PRO A 187 -10.58 8.88 -11.01
C PRO A 187 -10.63 8.19 -9.65
N ALA A 188 -9.59 8.30 -8.85
CA ALA A 188 -9.56 7.67 -7.53
C ALA A 188 -10.52 8.37 -6.54
N VAL A 189 -10.63 9.70 -6.61
CA VAL A 189 -11.61 10.47 -5.81
C VAL A 189 -13.05 10.10 -6.20
N ILE A 190 -13.32 9.97 -7.49
CA ILE A 190 -14.63 9.54 -8.01
C ILE A 190 -14.95 8.12 -7.54
N LEU A 191 -14.01 7.18 -7.66
CA LEU A 191 -14.21 5.81 -7.20
C LEU A 191 -14.47 5.73 -5.69
N LEU A 192 -13.75 6.52 -4.88
CA LEU A 192 -14.04 6.66 -3.45
C LEU A 192 -15.44 7.24 -3.23
N ALA A 193 -15.83 8.31 -3.92
CA ALA A 193 -17.15 8.91 -3.77
C ALA A 193 -18.30 7.95 -4.13
N LEU A 194 -18.09 7.10 -5.14
CA LEU A 194 -19.07 6.11 -5.58
C LEU A 194 -19.13 4.86 -4.69
N PHE A 195 -18.06 4.55 -3.96
CA PHE A 195 -17.96 3.31 -3.18
C PHE A 195 -19.12 3.11 -2.16
N PRO A 196 -19.49 4.10 -1.32
CA PRO A 196 -20.60 3.93 -0.37
C PRO A 196 -21.97 3.72 -1.03
N SER A 197 -22.15 4.29 -2.23
CA SER A 197 -23.41 4.22 -2.99
C SER A 197 -23.51 2.98 -3.86
N SER A 198 -22.40 2.27 -4.07
CA SER A 198 -22.34 1.06 -4.90
C SER A 198 -22.89 -0.16 -4.14
N GLN A 199 -24.21 -0.32 -4.15
CA GLN A 199 -24.87 -1.48 -3.52
C GLN A 199 -24.60 -2.77 -4.30
N ALA A 200 -25.19 -2.91 -5.49
CA ALA A 200 -25.08 -4.12 -6.32
C ALA A 200 -23.74 -4.23 -7.08
N PHE A 201 -23.07 -3.10 -7.32
CA PHE A 201 -21.85 -3.02 -8.14
C PHE A 201 -20.61 -2.64 -7.33
N TRP A 202 -20.55 -3.03 -6.05
CA TRP A 202 -19.42 -2.70 -5.16
C TRP A 202 -18.05 -3.17 -5.68
N TRP A 203 -18.03 -4.25 -6.46
CA TRP A 203 -16.82 -4.80 -7.08
C TRP A 203 -16.19 -3.87 -8.12
N LEU A 204 -16.96 -2.96 -8.72
CA LEU A 204 -16.48 -2.03 -9.74
C LEU A 204 -15.60 -0.91 -9.14
N PRO A 205 -16.05 -0.13 -8.13
CA PRO A 205 -15.17 0.81 -7.43
C PRO A 205 -14.10 0.08 -6.61
N TYR A 206 -14.36 -1.11 -6.08
CA TYR A 206 -13.36 -1.93 -5.40
C TYR A 206 -12.21 -2.30 -6.35
N GLY A 207 -12.50 -2.95 -7.49
CA GLY A 207 -11.50 -3.32 -8.48
C GLY A 207 -10.80 -2.11 -9.06
N GLY A 208 -11.53 -1.03 -9.32
CA GLY A 208 -10.96 0.26 -9.69
C GLY A 208 -9.91 0.73 -8.69
N LEU A 209 -10.25 0.86 -7.41
CA LEU A 209 -9.31 1.35 -6.39
C LEU A 209 -8.12 0.41 -6.16
N VAL A 210 -8.36 -0.91 -6.20
CA VAL A 210 -7.32 -1.93 -5.99
C VAL A 210 -6.31 -1.97 -7.13
N PHE A 211 -6.74 -1.79 -8.38
CA PHE A 211 -5.85 -1.95 -9.55
C PHE A 211 -5.45 -0.62 -10.21
N TYR A 212 -6.36 0.34 -10.37
CA TYR A 212 -6.11 1.58 -11.11
C TYR A 212 -4.95 2.40 -10.51
N PHE A 213 -4.98 2.62 -9.20
CA PHE A 213 -3.95 3.43 -8.55
C PHE A 213 -2.57 2.76 -8.52
N PRO A 214 -2.44 1.47 -8.15
CA PRO A 214 -1.14 0.82 -8.18
C PRO A 214 -0.58 0.68 -9.61
N LEU A 215 -1.43 0.50 -10.63
CA LEU A 215 -0.99 0.46 -12.03
C LEU A 215 -0.51 1.81 -12.55
N THR A 216 -1.18 2.91 -12.18
CA THR A 216 -0.73 4.26 -12.54
C THR A 216 0.58 4.64 -11.82
N LEU A 217 0.75 4.18 -10.58
CA LEU A 217 2.03 4.27 -9.88
C LEU A 217 3.11 3.46 -10.60
N LEU A 218 2.83 2.21 -10.97
CA LEU A 218 3.77 1.35 -11.71
C LEU A 218 4.19 2.02 -13.02
N ALA A 219 3.24 2.54 -13.80
CA ALA A 219 3.53 3.27 -15.04
C ALA A 219 4.42 4.50 -14.77
N SER A 220 4.18 5.22 -13.68
CA SER A 220 5.00 6.37 -13.27
C SER A 220 6.42 5.97 -12.86
N LEU A 221 6.58 4.80 -12.25
CA LEU A 221 7.89 4.24 -11.88
C LEU A 221 8.64 3.72 -13.11
N LEU A 222 7.94 3.06 -14.05
CA LEU A 222 8.52 2.55 -15.29
C LEU A 222 9.10 3.67 -16.16
N ARG A 223 8.43 4.81 -16.25
CA ARG A 223 8.93 6.00 -16.97
C ARG A 223 10.22 6.60 -16.41
N ARG A 224 10.67 6.15 -15.24
CA ARG A 224 11.93 6.60 -14.61
C ARG A 224 13.06 5.61 -14.76
N LEU A 225 12.81 4.45 -15.36
CA LEU A 225 13.90 3.57 -15.73
C LEU A 225 14.69 4.23 -16.86
N PRO A 226 16.02 4.30 -16.77
CA PRO A 226 16.84 4.72 -17.91
C PRO A 226 16.63 3.73 -19.07
N ASP A 227 16.40 4.26 -20.27
CA ASP A 227 15.98 3.51 -21.47
C ASP A 227 17.04 2.52 -22.04
N SER A 228 18.17 2.26 -21.37
CA SER A 228 19.22 1.39 -21.92
C SER A 228 19.43 0.09 -21.14
N PRO A 229 19.44 -1.08 -21.83
CA PRO A 229 19.99 -2.32 -21.32
C PRO A 229 21.52 -2.34 -21.24
N ASP A 230 22.25 -1.44 -21.91
CA ASP A 230 23.72 -1.48 -22.03
C ASP A 230 24.41 -0.13 -21.71
N GLY A 231 25.50 -0.18 -20.93
CA GLY A 231 26.55 0.86 -20.87
C GLY A 231 27.03 1.26 -19.46
N PRO A 232 28.35 1.35 -19.19
CA PRO A 232 28.93 0.93 -17.91
C PRO A 232 29.22 2.06 -16.93
N GLY A 233 29.01 1.78 -15.64
CA GLY A 233 29.67 2.48 -14.54
C GLY A 233 30.75 1.59 -13.95
N VAL A 234 31.80 1.33 -14.72
CA VAL A 234 33.09 0.87 -14.20
C VAL A 234 33.56 1.94 -13.22
N VAL A 235 33.51 1.64 -11.93
CA VAL A 235 34.32 2.35 -10.95
C VAL A 235 35.73 1.80 -11.14
N SER A 236 36.44 2.33 -12.13
CA SER A 236 37.89 2.26 -12.18
C SER A 236 38.39 3.23 -11.12
N GLY A 237 38.93 2.68 -10.03
CA GLY A 237 39.85 3.46 -9.23
C GLY A 237 41.12 3.79 -10.04
N PRO A 238 41.92 4.72 -9.55
CA PRO A 238 43.37 4.57 -9.42
C PRO A 238 43.63 4.22 -7.94
N GLU A 239 44.28 3.11 -7.56
CA GLU A 239 45.71 2.79 -7.77
C GLU A 239 46.62 4.03 -7.66
N ASP A 240 47.25 4.13 -6.48
CA ASP A 240 48.59 4.63 -6.16
C ASP A 240 49.06 5.99 -6.72
N CYS A 241 49.13 6.99 -5.82
CA CYS A 241 50.37 7.66 -5.36
C CYS A 241 50.06 8.81 -4.39
#